data_AF-A0A376FAR0-F1
#
_entry.id   AF-A0A376FAR0-F1
#
_cell.length_a   1.000
_cell.length_b   1.000
_cell.length_c   1.000
_cell.angle_alpha   90.00
_cell.angle_beta   90.00
_cell.angle_gamma   90.00
#
_symmetry.space_group_name_H-M   'P 1'
#
loop_
_entity.id
_entity.type
_entity.pdbx_description
1 polymer ?
#
loop_
_entity_poly.entity_id
_entity_poly.type
_entity_poly.pdbx_seq_one_letter_code
_entity_poly.pdbx_strand_id
1 'polypeptide(L)'
;MVSVSQPGRKSANLLVSYITEGRCGENNLSLNVNGKVLPAKYNCVQIGQNRTEHFSVVDAESVNGMVTHLKSDFTILLQNDIKIWAANIKTPKYGLTPRF
;
A
#
# COMPACT_ATOMS: atom_id res chain seq x y z
N MET A 1 -4.91 -5.87 0.57
CA MET A 1 -5.15 -4.77 1.52
C MET A 1 -4.12 -3.66 1.30
N VAL A 2 -4.59 -2.42 1.18
CA VAL A 2 -3.74 -1.23 1.20
C VAL A 2 -4.24 -0.33 2.32
N SER A 3 -3.34 0.07 3.21
CA SER A 3 -3.64 0.92 4.36
C SER A 3 -2.69 2.10 4.37
N VAL A 4 -3.25 3.31 4.46
CA VAL A 4 -2.49 4.56 4.58
C VAL A 4 -2.80 5.16 5.94
N SER A 5 -1.76 5.42 6.73
CA SER A 5 -1.89 6.12 8.01
C SER A 5 -1.50 7.58 7.85
N GLN A 6 -2.26 8.46 8.52
CA GLN A 6 -1.98 9.90 8.65
C GLN A 6 -1.64 10.63 7.33
N PRO A 7 -2.44 10.47 6.25
CA PRO A 7 -2.18 11.15 4.99
C PRO A 7 -2.13 12.68 5.15
N GLY A 8 -1.18 13.32 4.47
CA GLY A 8 -0.90 14.76 4.55
C GLY A 8 -0.01 15.17 5.74
N ARG A 9 0.49 14.22 6.54
CA ARG A 9 1.37 14.49 7.69
C ARG A 9 2.81 14.02 7.41
N LYS A 10 3.79 14.56 8.14
CA LYS A 10 5.19 14.11 8.10
C LYS A 10 5.40 12.69 8.65
N SER A 11 4.41 12.16 9.36
CA SER A 11 4.38 10.81 9.90
C SER A 11 3.58 9.83 9.03
N ALA A 12 3.18 10.25 7.83
CA ALA A 12 2.43 9.40 6.92
C ALA A 12 3.20 8.12 6.60
N ASN A 13 2.50 7.00 6.60
CA ASN A 13 3.07 5.70 6.28
C ASN A 13 2.05 4.83 5.56
N LEU A 14 2.55 3.79 4.90
CA LEU A 14 1.78 2.91 4.04
C LEU A 14 2.11 1.45 4.34
N LEU A 15 1.08 0.63 4.44
CA LEU A 15 1.16 -0.84 4.45
C LEU A 15 0.42 -1.38 3.23
N VAL A 16 1.13 -2.14 2.40
CA VAL A 16 0.56 -2.92 1.31
C VAL A 16 0.71 -4.38 1.68
N SER A 17 -0.38 -5.14 1.62
CA SER A 17 -0.37 -6.57 1.87
C SER A 17 -1.30 -7.32 0.94
N TYR A 18 -0.81 -8.37 0.29
CA TYR A 18 -1.59 -9.20 -0.62
C TYR A 18 -1.07 -10.64 -0.62
N ILE A 19 -1.91 -11.57 -1.06
CA ILE A 19 -1.58 -13.00 -1.12
C ILE A 19 -1.14 -13.33 -2.54
N THR A 20 -0.04 -14.08 -2.66
CA THR A 20 0.44 -14.67 -3.91
C THR A 20 0.64 -16.17 -3.75
N GLU A 21 0.63 -16.89 -4.86
CA GLU A 21 0.93 -18.32 -4.87
C GLU A 21 2.42 -18.57 -4.61
N GLY A 22 2.73 -19.72 -4.01
CA GLY A 22 4.09 -20.19 -3.79
C GLY A 22 4.62 -19.95 -2.38
N ARG A 23 5.93 -20.20 -2.22
CA ARG A 23 6.62 -20.13 -0.92
C ARG A 23 7.32 -18.79 -0.73
N CYS A 24 7.44 -18.36 0.52
CA CYS A 24 8.37 -17.30 0.87
C CYS A 24 9.80 -17.71 0.50
N GLY A 25 10.51 -16.82 -0.18
CA GLY A 25 11.95 -16.94 -0.43
C GLY A 25 12.75 -15.97 0.42
N GLU A 26 14.07 -16.01 0.30
CA GLU A 26 14.99 -15.10 1.02
C GLU A 26 15.08 -13.70 0.37
N ASN A 27 14.47 -13.51 -0.81
CA ASN A 27 14.56 -12.27 -1.56
C ASN A 27 13.74 -11.16 -0.89
N ASN A 28 14.40 -10.04 -0.58
CA ASN A 28 13.71 -8.80 -0.27
C ASN A 28 13.19 -8.17 -1.55
N LEU A 29 11.86 -8.00 -1.62
CA LEU A 29 11.22 -7.32 -2.74
C LEU A 29 11.06 -5.83 -2.44
N SER A 30 11.27 -4.99 -3.45
CA SER A 30 10.94 -3.56 -3.36
C SER A 30 9.48 -3.32 -3.72
N LEU A 31 8.88 -2.23 -3.24
CA LEU A 31 7.53 -1.84 -3.65
C LEU A 31 7.60 -1.00 -4.92
N ASN A 32 7.01 -1.48 -6.02
CA ASN A 32 6.82 -0.68 -7.23
C ASN A 32 5.45 0.00 -7.21
N VAL A 33 5.41 1.31 -7.48
CA VAL A 33 4.21 2.13 -7.60
C VAL A 33 4.31 2.97 -8.88
N ASN A 34 3.44 2.71 -9.85
CA ASN A 34 3.44 3.37 -11.17
C ASN A 34 4.80 3.34 -11.88
N GLY A 35 5.53 2.23 -11.78
CA GLY A 35 6.87 2.08 -12.36
C GLY A 35 8.00 2.65 -11.51
N LYS A 36 7.71 3.41 -10.45
CA LYS A 36 8.71 3.94 -9.51
C LYS A 36 8.89 2.97 -8.34
N VAL A 37 10.15 2.68 -8.02
CA VAL A 37 10.49 1.87 -6.84
C VAL A 37 10.50 2.77 -5.60
N LEU A 38 9.64 2.44 -4.61
CA LEU A 38 9.69 3.06 -3.29
C LEU A 38 10.54 2.22 -2.32
N PRO A 39 11.31 2.87 -1.44
CA PRO A 39 11.93 2.21 -0.30
C PRO A 39 10.84 1.63 0.62
N ALA A 40 10.82 0.30 0.76
CA ALA A 40 9.87 -0.41 1.60
C ALA A 40 10.57 -1.50 2.39
N LYS A 41 10.16 -1.70 3.64
CA LYS A 41 10.50 -2.92 4.38
C LYS A 41 9.57 -4.04 3.90
N TYR A 42 10.17 -5.09 3.36
CA TYR A 42 9.45 -6.29 2.94
C TYR A 42 9.39 -7.32 4.06
N ASN A 43 8.27 -8.03 4.15
CA ASN A 43 8.11 -9.20 4.99
C ASN A 43 7.20 -10.22 4.27
N CYS A 44 7.55 -11.50 4.35
CA CYS A 44 6.77 -12.58 3.76
C CYS A 44 6.30 -13.54 4.85
N VAL A 45 5.02 -13.92 4.80
CA VAL A 45 4.43 -14.89 5.74
C VAL A 45 3.83 -16.05 4.97
N GLN A 46 4.24 -17.27 5.29
CA GLN A 46 3.74 -18.48 4.64
C GLN A 46 2.31 -18.81 5.12
N ILE A 47 1.40 -19.12 4.18
CA ILE A 47 0.03 -19.57 4.46
C ILE A 47 -0.30 -20.77 3.56
N GLY A 48 -0.09 -21.98 4.09
CA GLY A 48 -0.28 -23.21 3.32
C GLY A 48 0.64 -23.24 2.10
N GLN A 49 0.07 -23.38 0.91
CA GLN A 49 0.80 -23.33 -0.38
C GLN A 49 0.97 -21.91 -0.94
N ASN A 50 0.36 -20.92 -0.30
CA ASN A 50 0.44 -19.50 -0.68
C ASN A 50 1.33 -18.74 0.30
N ARG A 51 1.60 -17.48 -0.03
CA ARG A 51 2.32 -16.55 0.83
C ARG A 51 1.62 -15.21 0.87
N THR A 52 1.74 -14.52 1.99
CA THR A 52 1.34 -13.11 2.10
C THR A 52 2.58 -12.24 2.03
N GLU A 53 2.58 -11.31 1.09
CA GLU A 53 3.63 -10.32 0.92
C GLU A 53 3.21 -9.03 1.60
N HIS A 54 4.08 -8.50 2.47
CA HIS A 54 3.87 -7.24 3.19
C HIS A 54 4.96 -6.24 2.83
N PHE A 55 4.55 -5.02 2.50
CA PHE A 55 5.45 -3.89 2.25
C PHE A 55 5.06 -2.75 3.19
N SER A 56 6.01 -2.31 4.01
CA SER A 56 5.85 -1.17 4.91
C SER A 56 6.71 -0.01 4.43
N VAL A 57 6.09 1.12 4.11
CA VAL A 57 6.76 2.35 3.66
C VAL A 57 6.58 3.41 4.75
N VAL A 58 7.70 3.94 5.22
CA VAL A 58 7.74 5.02 6.22
C VAL A 58 8.17 6.37 5.64
N ASP A 59 8.50 6.41 4.35
CA ASP A 59 8.79 7.64 3.63
C ASP A 59 7.51 8.44 3.39
N ALA A 60 7.26 9.40 4.27
CA ALA A 60 6.05 10.20 4.25
C ALA A 60 5.90 11.04 2.97
N GLU A 61 6.99 11.48 2.35
CA GLU A 61 6.91 12.28 1.11
C GLU A 61 6.32 11.45 -0.03
N SER A 62 6.87 10.25 -0.27
CA SER A 62 6.35 9.36 -1.30
C SER A 62 4.91 8.89 -1.00
N VAL A 63 4.59 8.61 0.27
CA VAL A 63 3.22 8.22 0.67
C VAL A 63 2.23 9.36 0.43
N ASN A 64 2.58 10.59 0.82
CA ASN A 64 1.72 11.75 0.59
C ASN A 64 1.56 12.07 -0.90
N GLY A 65 2.63 11.91 -1.68
CA GLY A 65 2.58 12.02 -3.14
C GLY A 65 1.63 10.99 -3.75
N MET A 66 1.71 9.72 -3.32
CA MET A 66 0.82 8.65 -3.75
C MET A 66 -0.66 8.96 -3.43
N VAL A 67 -0.94 9.41 -2.19
CA VAL A 67 -2.30 9.77 -1.76
C VAL A 67 -2.84 10.94 -2.57
N THR A 68 -2.01 11.93 -2.92
CA THR A 68 -2.42 13.07 -3.74
C THR A 68 -2.85 12.61 -5.13
N HIS A 69 -2.13 11.67 -5.75
CA HIS A 69 -2.53 11.07 -7.03
C HIS A 69 -3.84 10.28 -6.94
N LEU A 70 -4.05 9.52 -5.86
CA LEU A 70 -5.31 8.80 -5.66
C LEU A 70 -6.50 9.75 -5.49
N LYS A 71 -6.29 10.94 -4.92
CA LYS A 71 -7.33 11.96 -4.74
C LYS A 71 -7.71 12.67 -6.05
N SER A 72 -6.83 12.68 -7.05
CA SER A 72 -7.07 13.30 -8.35
C SER A 72 -7.66 12.30 -9.36
N ASP A 73 -8.43 11.31 -8.89
CA ASP A 73 -9.06 10.25 -9.69
C ASP A 73 -8.10 9.39 -10.53
N PHE A 74 -6.80 9.40 -10.20
CA PHE A 74 -5.81 8.61 -10.93
C PHE A 74 -5.75 7.18 -10.39
N THR A 75 -5.67 6.21 -11.30
CA THR A 75 -5.40 4.81 -10.93
C THR A 75 -3.92 4.65 -10.59
N ILE A 76 -3.63 4.00 -9.47
CA ILE A 76 -2.28 3.59 -9.11
C ILE A 76 -2.11 2.11 -9.40
N LEU A 77 -0.96 1.75 -9.97
CA LEU A 77 -0.55 0.39 -10.23
C LEU A 77 0.55 -0.01 -9.24
N LEU A 78 0.26 -0.94 -8.34
CA LEU A 78 1.25 -1.53 -7.45
C LEU A 78 1.81 -2.82 -8.06
N GLN A 79 3.12 -3.03 -7.95
CA GLN A 79 3.81 -4.23 -8.44
C GLN A 79 3.50 -4.59 -9.89
N ASN A 80 3.16 -3.58 -10.69
CA ASN A 80 2.76 -3.69 -12.11
C ASN A 80 1.49 -4.52 -12.39
N ASP A 81 0.75 -4.96 -11.36
CA ASP A 81 -0.40 -5.85 -11.54
C ASP A 81 -1.63 -5.40 -10.73
N ILE A 82 -1.42 -4.83 -9.55
CA ILE A 82 -2.51 -4.44 -8.65
C ILE A 82 -2.96 -3.02 -8.97
N LYS A 83 -4.10 -2.88 -9.67
CA LYS A 83 -4.73 -1.59 -9.94
C LYS A 83 -5.57 -1.14 -8.75
N ILE A 84 -5.29 0.07 -8.26
CA ILE A 84 -6.00 0.72 -7.17
C ILE A 84 -6.59 2.01 -7.70
N TRP A 85 -7.90 2.11 -7.62
CA TRP A 85 -8.64 3.32 -7.88
C TRP A 85 -9.43 3.70 -6.63
N ALA A 86 -9.32 4.96 -6.21
CA ALA A 86 -9.98 5.45 -5.03
C ALA A 86 -10.94 6.59 -5.40
N ALA A 87 -12.08 6.22 -6.01
CA ALA A 87 -13.15 7.12 -6.47
C ALA A 87 -13.77 8.03 -5.38
N ASN A 88 -13.39 7.81 -4.12
CA ASN A 88 -13.86 8.54 -2.96
C ASN A 88 -12.91 8.26 -1.78
N ILE A 89 -11.72 8.87 -1.77
CA ILE A 89 -10.99 9.04 -0.50
C ILE A 89 -11.83 10.01 0.34
N LYS A 90 -12.87 9.50 0.99
CA LYS A 90 -13.67 10.24 1.96
C LYS A 90 -12.71 10.63 3.07
N THR A 91 -12.61 11.91 3.40
CA THR A 91 -11.95 12.36 4.64
C THR A 91 -12.74 11.76 5.80
N PRO A 92 -12.27 10.68 6.45
CA PRO A 92 -13.04 10.08 7.53
C PRO A 92 -13.08 11.10 8.66
N LYS A 93 -14.28 11.48 9.08
CA LYS A 93 -14.43 12.32 10.28
C LYS A 93 -14.04 11.47 11.48
N TYR A 94 -13.13 11.99 12.30
CA TYR A 94 -12.69 11.32 13.53
C TYR A 94 -13.92 10.91 14.36
N GLY A 95 -13.95 9.64 14.81
CA GLY A 95 -15.06 9.09 15.59
C GLY A 95 -16.21 8.47 14.78
N LEU A 96 -16.18 8.50 13.43
CA LEU A 96 -17.15 7.78 12.61
C LEU A 96 -16.54 6.49 12.06
N THR A 97 -16.89 5.35 12.68
CA THR A 97 -16.70 4.02 12.08
C THR A 97 -17.75 3.79 10.99
N PRO A 98 -17.40 3.12 9.88
CA PRO A 98 -18.39 2.67 8.90
C PRO A 98 -19.44 1.80 9.59
N ARG A 99 -20.73 2.09 9.35
CA ARG A 99 -21.81 1.16 9.67
C ARG A 99 -21.90 0.18 8.51
N PHE A 100 -21.60 -1.09 8.77
CA PHE A 100 -21.78 -2.18 7.82
C PHE A 100 -23.25 -2.62 7.81
#